data_AF-A0A933WKF5-F1
#
_entry.id   AF-A0A933WKF5-F1
#
_cell.length_a   1.000
_cell.length_b   1.000
_cell.length_c   1.000
_cell.angle_alpha   90.00
_cell.angle_beta   90.00
_cell.angle_gamma   90.00
#
_symmetry.space_group_name_H-M   'P 1'
#
loop_
_entity.id
_entity.type
_entity.pdbx_description
1 polymer ?
#
loop_
_entity_poly.entity_id
_entity_poly.type
_entity_poly.pdbx_seq_one_letter_code
_entity_poly.pdbx_strand_id
1 'polypeptide(L)'
;MKYTATNIRLPAQTLEALKIRAAKQRKSLAQLVREAIELTYHIGAAEPAVDPRKDPLHRLVGAWASGLKDGSVSHDRDIYGPQG
;
A
#
# COMPACT_ATOMS: atom_id res chain seq x y z
N MET A 1 -4.24 -19.34 -9.11
CA MET A 1 -3.67 -18.02 -8.81
C MET A 1 -2.21 -18.18 -8.42
N LYS A 2 -1.32 -17.31 -8.92
CA LYS A 2 0.11 -17.32 -8.60
C LYS A 2 0.37 -16.27 -7.51
N TYR A 3 0.91 -16.69 -6.36
CA TYR A 3 1.28 -15.79 -5.27
C TYR A 3 2.79 -15.55 -5.24
N THR A 4 3.20 -14.33 -4.92
CA THR A 4 4.60 -13.97 -4.66
C THR A 4 4.78 -13.68 -3.17
N ALA A 5 5.90 -14.12 -2.60
CA ALA A 5 6.22 -13.84 -1.21
C ALA A 5 6.83 -12.43 -1.08
N THR A 6 6.32 -11.65 -0.12
CA THR A 6 6.87 -10.34 0.24
C THR A 6 7.11 -10.33 1.74
N ASN A 7 8.30 -9.88 2.17
CA ASN A 7 8.60 -9.68 3.58
C ASN A 7 8.24 -8.25 3.99
N ILE A 8 7.38 -8.10 5.00
CA ILE A 8 7.00 -6.80 5.56
C ILE A 8 7.31 -6.78 7.06
N ARG A 9 7.78 -5.64 7.55
CA ARG A 9 7.97 -5.41 8.99
C ARG A 9 6.72 -4.77 9.58
N LEU A 10 6.27 -5.29 10.70
CA LEU A 10 5.11 -4.79 11.45
C LEU A 10 5.52 -4.56 12.91
N PRO A 11 4.95 -3.57 13.60
CA PRO A 11 5.09 -3.47 15.05
C PRO A 11 4.62 -4.77 15.73
N ALA A 12 5.33 -5.21 16.78
CA ALA A 12 5.05 -6.48 17.45
C ALA A 12 3.59 -6.56 17.95
N GLN A 13 3.11 -5.47 18.57
CA GLN A 13 1.74 -5.32 19.04
C GLN A 13 0.70 -5.49 17.92
N THR A 14 1.01 -5.02 16.71
CA THR A 14 0.14 -5.15 15.54
C THR A 14 0.07 -6.60 15.08
N LEU A 15 1.21 -7.28 15.02
CA LEU A 15 1.27 -8.70 14.64
C LEU A 15 0.48 -9.57 15.63
N GLU A 16 0.58 -9.29 16.93
CA GLU A 16 -0.17 -10.00 17.97
C GLU A 16 -1.69 -9.80 17.82
N ALA A 17 -2.13 -8.55 17.67
CA ALA A 17 -3.53 -8.23 17.45
C ALA A 17 -4.10 -8.92 16.20
N LEU A 18 -3.33 -8.97 15.11
CA LEU A 18 -3.72 -9.65 13.88
C LEU A 18 -3.83 -11.18 14.07
N LYS A 19 -2.93 -11.80 14.82
CA LYS A 19 -3.01 -13.25 15.14
C LYS A 19 -4.29 -13.58 15.92
N ILE A 20 -4.61 -12.78 16.94
CA ILE A 20 -5.86 -12.94 17.71
C ILE A 20 -7.08 -12.79 16.81
N ARG A 21 -7.08 -11.77 15.93
CA ARG A 21 -8.18 -11.54 14.98
C ARG A 21 -8.34 -12.70 13.99
N ALA A 22 -7.24 -13.23 13.46
CA ALA A 22 -7.25 -14.38 12.55
C ALA A 22 -7.84 -15.62 13.23
N ALA A 23 -7.46 -15.89 14.48
CA ALA A 23 -8.02 -16.99 15.27
C ALA A 23 -9.53 -16.82 15.51
N LYS A 24 -9.99 -15.62 15.93
CA LYS A 24 -11.41 -15.31 16.12
C LYS A 24 -12.24 -15.52 14.85
N GLN A 25 -11.68 -15.24 13.68
CA GLN A 25 -12.36 -15.38 12.39
C GLN A 25 -12.18 -16.75 11.74
N ARG A 26 -11.44 -17.68 12.35
CA ARG A 26 -11.06 -18.97 11.75
C ARG A 26 -10.40 -18.81 10.37
N LYS A 27 -9.56 -17.77 10.21
CA LYS A 27 -8.80 -17.49 8.99
C LYS A 27 -7.31 -17.64 9.24
N SER A 28 -6.56 -17.91 8.17
CA SER A 28 -5.10 -17.76 8.22
C SER A 28 -4.74 -16.27 8.32
N LEU A 29 -3.61 -15.96 8.97
CA LEU A 29 -3.09 -14.59 9.03
C LEU A 29 -2.89 -14.01 7.63
N ALA A 30 -2.36 -14.82 6.70
CA ALA A 30 -2.16 -14.42 5.31
C ALA A 30 -3.47 -14.07 4.60
N GLN A 31 -4.55 -14.83 4.83
CA GLN A 31 -5.86 -14.52 4.28
C GLN A 31 -6.41 -13.21 4.87
N LEU A 32 -6.33 -13.03 6.18
CA LEU A 32 -6.78 -11.80 6.84
C LEU A 32 -6.07 -10.56 6.28
N VAL A 33 -4.75 -10.66 6.07
CA VAL A 33 -3.94 -9.56 5.51
C VAL A 33 -4.32 -9.29 4.06
N ARG A 34 -4.50 -10.32 3.23
CA ARG A 34 -4.92 -10.16 1.82
C ARG A 34 -6.28 -9.47 1.71
N GLU A 35 -7.28 -9.94 2.45
CA GLU A 35 -8.63 -9.35 2.44
C GLU A 35 -8.60 -7.89 2.92
N ALA A 36 -7.81 -7.58 3.95
CA ALA A 36 -7.65 -6.21 4.41
C ALA A 36 -7.02 -5.30 3.34
N ILE A 37 -6.01 -5.79 2.62
CA ILE A 37 -5.38 -5.06 1.51
C ILE A 37 -6.40 -4.84 0.37
N GLU A 38 -7.13 -5.88 -0.03
CA GLU A 38 -8.16 -5.79 -1.08
C GLU A 38 -9.25 -4.78 -0.72
N LEU A 39 -9.75 -4.81 0.51
CA LEU A 39 -10.77 -3.87 1.00
C LEU A 39 -10.25 -2.43 1.11
N THR A 40 -9.00 -2.25 1.53
CA THR A 40 -8.42 -0.91 1.73
C THR A 40 -8.13 -0.23 0.39
N TYR A 41 -7.57 -0.97 -0.56
CA TYR A 41 -7.12 -0.45 -1.84
C TYR A 41 -8.08 -0.74 -2.99
N HIS A 42 -9.24 -1.33 -2.71
CA HIS A 42 -10.24 -1.71 -3.72
C HIS A 42 -9.65 -2.56 -4.86
N ILE A 43 -8.61 -3.34 -4.57
CA ILE A 43 -7.91 -4.16 -5.57
C ILE A 43 -8.87 -5.27 -6.02
N GLY A 44 -9.25 -5.25 -7.29
CA GLY A 44 -10.19 -6.20 -7.88
C GLY A 44 -11.64 -5.73 -7.92
N ALA A 45 -11.98 -4.59 -7.30
CA ALA A 45 -13.15 -3.85 -7.75
C ALA A 45 -12.82 -3.30 -9.14
N ALA A 46 -13.69 -3.52 -10.12
CA ALA A 46 -13.56 -2.82 -11.39
C ALA A 46 -13.55 -1.32 -11.06
N GLU A 47 -12.43 -0.64 -11.30
CA GLU A 47 -12.41 0.81 -11.20
C GLU A 47 -13.55 1.31 -12.10
N PRO A 48 -14.48 2.16 -11.60
CA PRO A 48 -15.40 2.81 -12.50
C PRO A 48 -14.53 3.52 -13.53
N ALA A 49 -14.73 3.21 -14.82
CA ALA A 49 -14.00 3.84 -15.89
C ALA A 49 -14.16 5.36 -15.73
N VAL A 50 -13.16 6.02 -15.16
CA VAL A 50 -13.16 7.46 -14.97
C VAL A 50 -13.05 8.02 -16.37
N ASP A 51 -14.14 8.58 -16.90
CA ASP A 51 -14.12 9.32 -18.15
C ASP A 51 -13.13 10.48 -17.97
N PRO A 52 -11.94 10.42 -18.58
CA PRO A 52 -10.88 11.39 -18.32
C PRO A 52 -11.25 12.79 -18.80
N ARG A 53 -12.40 12.96 -19.47
CA ARG A 53 -12.91 14.24 -19.95
C ARG A 53 -13.80 14.97 -18.94
N LYS A 54 -14.23 14.33 -17.85
CA LYS A 54 -15.25 14.88 -16.94
C LYS A 54 -14.79 15.22 -15.52
N ASP A 55 -13.53 14.97 -15.16
CA ASP A 55 -13.06 15.23 -13.80
C ASP A 55 -12.10 16.43 -13.71
N PRO A 56 -12.53 17.58 -13.14
CA PRO A 56 -11.69 18.76 -12.90
C PRO A 56 -10.48 18.48 -11.99
N LEU A 57 -10.57 17.46 -11.12
CA LEU A 57 -9.51 17.11 -10.18
C LEU A 57 -8.36 16.37 -10.86
N HIS A 58 -8.63 15.67 -11.96
CA HIS A 58 -7.62 14.98 -12.76
C HIS A 58 -6.61 15.95 -13.39
N ARG A 59 -7.07 17.16 -13.72
CA ARG A 59 -6.22 18.24 -14.27
C ARG A 59 -5.28 18.83 -13.22
N LEU A 60 -5.70 18.82 -11.95
CA LEU A 60 -4.91 19.32 -10.82
C LEU A 60 -3.77 18.35 -10.46
N VAL A 61 -4.07 17.04 -10.42
CA VAL A 61 -3.08 15.99 -10.16
C VAL A 61 -2.03 15.92 -11.28
N GLY A 62 -2.45 16.06 -12.54
CA GLY A 62 -1.54 16.08 -13.69
C GLY A 62 -0.58 17.27 -13.71
N ALA A 63 -0.98 18.43 -13.18
CA ALA A 63 -0.11 19.61 -13.09
C ALA A 63 0.95 19.50 -11.98
N TRP A 64 0.72 18.66 -10.96
CA TRP A 64 1.68 18.42 -9.87
C TRP A 64 2.57 17.19 -10.14
N ALA A 65 2.10 16.24 -10.96
CA ALA A 65 2.86 15.05 -11.31
C ALA A 65 4.11 15.32 -12.18
N SER A 66 4.18 16.44 -12.88
CA SER A 66 5.36 16.81 -13.67
C SER A 66 6.54 17.33 -12.83
N GLY A 67 6.33 17.63 -11.53
CA GLY A 67 7.37 18.15 -10.63
C GLY A 67 7.96 17.13 -9.66
N LEU A 68 7.31 15.98 -9.42
CA LEU A 68 7.72 15.02 -8.37
C LEU A 68 8.55 13.83 -8.89
N LYS A 69 9.06 13.90 -10.13
CA LYS A 69 9.85 12.81 -10.73
C LYS A 69 11.27 12.69 -10.15
N ASP A 70 11.72 13.64 -9.32
CA ASP A 70 13.09 13.66 -8.77
C ASP A 70 13.17 13.53 -7.23
N GLY A 71 12.09 13.09 -6.58
CA GLY A 71 12.06 12.90 -5.11
C GLY A 71 12.23 11.44 -4.65
N SER A 72 12.01 10.46 -5.55
CA SER A 72 11.84 9.05 -5.16
C SER A 72 13.11 8.18 -5.25
N VAL A 73 14.28 8.78 -5.52
CA VAL A 73 15.56 8.06 -5.67
C VAL A 73 16.55 8.34 -4.52
N SER A 74 16.15 9.05 -3.45
CA SER A 74 17.04 9.28 -2.29
C SER A 74 16.39 9.19 -0.91
N HIS A 75 15.29 8.45 -0.75
CA HIS A 75 14.69 8.29 0.59
C HIS A 75 15.56 7.46 1.56
N ASP A 76 16.43 6.58 1.04
CA ASP A 76 17.31 5.74 1.87
C ASP A 76 18.69 6.37 2.19
N ARG A 77 19.04 7.52 1.60
CA ARG A 77 20.39 8.09 1.78
C ARG A 77 20.54 9.00 3.00
N ASP A 78 19.46 9.63 3.48
CA ASP A 78 19.57 10.71 4.47
C ASP A 78 19.32 10.27 5.93
N ILE A 79 18.98 9.00 6.18
CA ILE A 79 18.86 8.46 7.56
C ILE A 79 20.19 7.95 8.11
N TYR A 80 21.19 7.66 7.26
CA TYR A 80 22.50 7.22 7.71
C TYR A 80 23.60 8.16 7.18
N GLY A 81 23.84 9.23 7.93
CA GLY A 81 25.08 9.99 7.80
C GLY A 81 26.31 9.08 8.01
N PRO A 82 27.47 9.41 7.42
CA PRO A 82 28.69 8.65 7.63
C PRO A 82 29.05 8.68 9.11
N GLN A 83 29.16 7.49 9.72
CA GLN A 83 29.88 7.36 10.97
C GLN A 83 31.37 7.33 10.62
N GLY A 84 32.06 8.43 10.91
CA GLY A 84 33.49 8.61 10.68
C GLY A 84 33.90 10.06 10.86
#